data_AF-A0A9P9I7Q1-F1
#
_entry.id   AF-A0A9P9I7Q1-F1
#
_cell.length_a   1.000
_cell.length_b   1.000
_cell.length_c   1.000
_cell.angle_alpha   90.00
_cell.angle_beta   90.00
_cell.angle_gamma   90.00
#
_symmetry.space_group_name_H-M   'P 1'
#
loop_
_entity.id
_entity.type
_entity.pdbx_description
1 polymer ?
#
loop_
_entity_poly.entity_id
_entity_poly.type
_entity_poly.pdbx_seq_one_letter_code
_entity_poly.pdbx_strand_id
1 'polypeptide(L)'
;MSCQDVLADVEKIWEEHLIDQPRQTPEQIKAAKALIELFVATFKYHDYDRTRQMVAKDYIQHNPTVGTGVESIIEFAQRECSVPATSPILNYKRILVDGQYITVRLHVDPRDGSEGLRVIEIFRYENGLFTEHWDCPVPNPPRSEHKNNYGLF
;
A
#
# COMPACT_ATOMS: atom_id res chain seq x y z
N MET A 1 6.99 17.74 -7.92
CA MET A 1 6.88 16.44 -8.60
C MET A 1 5.62 16.46 -9.44
N SER A 2 5.56 15.77 -10.59
CA SER A 2 4.36 15.84 -11.44
C SER A 2 3.41 14.69 -11.13
N CYS A 3 2.10 14.94 -11.21
CA CYS A 3 1.05 13.91 -11.14
C CYS A 3 1.26 12.78 -12.19
N GLN A 4 1.94 13.10 -13.31
CA GLN A 4 2.26 12.12 -14.36
C GLN A 4 3.22 11.04 -13.87
N ASP A 5 4.16 11.37 -12.97
CA ASP A 5 5.13 10.40 -12.45
C ASP A 5 4.43 9.36 -11.56
N VAL A 6 3.49 9.80 -10.72
CA VAL A 6 2.68 8.92 -9.86
C VAL A 6 1.87 7.94 -10.71
N LEU A 7 1.15 8.45 -11.72
CA LEU A 7 0.28 7.62 -12.56
C LEU A 7 1.08 6.63 -13.42
N ALA A 8 2.23 7.04 -13.95
CA ALA A 8 3.11 6.14 -14.70
C ALA A 8 3.59 4.97 -13.83
N ASP A 9 3.93 5.24 -12.58
CA ASP A 9 4.34 4.23 -11.61
C ASP A 9 3.20 3.26 -11.24
N VAL A 10 1.97 3.77 -11.12
CA VAL A 10 0.77 2.96 -10.87
C VAL A 10 0.58 1.94 -12.00
N GLU A 11 0.64 2.40 -13.25
CA GLU A 11 0.52 1.53 -14.42
C GLU A 11 1.65 0.49 -14.45
N LYS A 12 2.88 0.93 -14.21
CA LYS A 12 4.03 0.03 -14.13
C LYS A 12 3.85 -1.06 -13.08
N ILE A 13 3.45 -0.70 -11.85
CA ILE A 13 3.23 -1.67 -10.77
C ILE A 13 2.12 -2.65 -11.14
N TRP A 14 1.03 -2.14 -11.72
CA TRP A 14 -0.09 -2.96 -12.14
C TRP A 14 0.29 -3.97 -13.24
N GLU A 15 0.99 -3.51 -14.28
CA GLU A 15 1.29 -4.32 -15.46
C GLU A 15 2.50 -5.24 -15.26
N GLU A 16 3.53 -4.81 -14.52
CA GLU A 16 4.79 -5.55 -14.41
C GLU A 16 4.91 -6.38 -13.12
N HIS A 17 4.24 -5.98 -12.03
CA HIS A 17 4.41 -6.62 -10.71
C HIS A 17 3.19 -7.40 -10.24
N LEU A 18 1.99 -7.06 -10.72
CA LEU A 18 0.74 -7.72 -10.36
C LEU A 18 0.23 -8.61 -11.51
N ILE A 19 1.10 -9.47 -12.04
CA ILE A 19 0.78 -10.34 -13.19
C ILE A 19 -0.05 -11.60 -12.85
N ASP A 20 -0.08 -11.99 -11.58
CA ASP A 20 -0.83 -13.15 -11.06
C ASP A 20 -2.04 -12.71 -10.18
N GLN A 21 -2.80 -11.75 -10.70
CA GLN A 21 -4.09 -11.38 -10.09
C GLN A 21 -5.21 -12.29 -10.60
N PRO A 22 -6.25 -12.56 -9.77
CA PRO A 22 -7.49 -13.10 -10.30
C PRO A 22 -8.08 -12.17 -11.36
N ARG A 23 -8.97 -12.71 -12.20
CA ARG A 23 -9.73 -11.86 -13.14
C ARG A 23 -10.53 -10.83 -12.33
N GLN A 24 -10.36 -9.56 -12.71
CA GLN A 24 -11.04 -8.43 -12.11
C GLN A 24 -11.85 -7.69 -13.17
N THR A 25 -13.01 -7.14 -12.80
CA THR A 25 -13.76 -6.22 -13.65
C THR A 25 -13.00 -4.90 -13.83
N PRO A 26 -13.29 -4.10 -14.86
CA PRO A 26 -12.69 -2.78 -15.01
C PRO A 26 -12.81 -1.89 -13.76
N GLU A 27 -13.93 -1.98 -13.04
CA GLU A 27 -14.17 -1.23 -11.81
C GLU A 27 -13.26 -1.70 -10.67
N GLN A 28 -13.07 -3.01 -10.53
CA GLN A 28 -12.15 -3.59 -9.56
C GLN A 28 -10.70 -3.19 -9.87
N ILE A 29 -10.30 -3.22 -11.14
CA ILE A 29 -8.97 -2.77 -11.58
C ILE A 29 -8.77 -1.28 -11.24
N LYS A 30 -9.77 -0.44 -11.48
CA LYS A 30 -9.72 0.99 -11.14
C LYS A 30 -9.55 1.20 -9.63
N ALA A 31 -10.28 0.45 -8.80
CA ALA A 31 -10.15 0.51 -7.34
C ALA A 31 -8.76 0.05 -6.88
N ALA A 32 -8.26 -1.06 -7.42
CA ALA A 32 -6.92 -1.58 -7.12
C ALA A 32 -5.82 -0.57 -7.48
N LYS A 33 -5.93 0.09 -8.65
CA LYS A 33 -5.01 1.15 -9.07
C LYS A 33 -5.09 2.39 -8.18
N ALA A 34 -6.28 2.76 -7.71
CA ALA A 34 -6.43 3.86 -6.74
C ALA A 34 -5.69 3.56 -5.42
N LEU A 35 -5.64 2.31 -4.99
CA LEU A 35 -4.86 1.92 -3.82
C LEU A 35 -3.36 2.05 -4.05
N ILE A 36 -2.87 1.58 -5.21
CA ILE A 36 -1.46 1.75 -5.59
C ILE A 36 -1.11 3.25 -5.66
N GLU A 37 -2.00 4.04 -6.25
CA GLU A 37 -1.84 5.49 -6.36
C GLU A 37 -1.74 6.15 -4.98
N LEU A 38 -2.60 5.78 -4.03
CA LEU A 38 -2.53 6.30 -2.66
C LEU A 38 -1.16 6.03 -2.06
N PHE A 39 -0.66 4.81 -2.17
CA PHE A 39 0.62 4.39 -1.59
C PHE A 39 1.80 5.10 -2.26
N VAL A 40 1.81 5.15 -3.59
CA VAL A 40 2.88 5.75 -4.39
C VAL A 40 2.91 7.26 -4.17
N ALA A 41 1.77 7.94 -4.20
CA ALA A 41 1.66 9.36 -3.89
C ALA A 41 2.17 9.66 -2.47
N THR A 42 1.71 8.89 -1.48
CA THR A 42 2.01 9.14 -0.07
C THR A 42 3.47 8.82 0.29
N PHE A 43 3.94 7.61 0.00
CA PHE A 43 5.18 7.06 0.57
C PHE A 43 6.39 7.15 -0.36
N LYS A 44 6.18 7.19 -1.69
CA LYS A 44 7.28 7.29 -2.65
C LYS A 44 7.52 8.73 -3.10
N TYR A 45 6.46 9.42 -3.48
CA TYR A 45 6.55 10.76 -4.08
C TYR A 45 6.27 11.90 -3.09
N HIS A 46 5.77 11.58 -1.88
CA HIS A 46 5.39 12.58 -0.86
C HIS A 46 4.43 13.65 -1.40
N ASP A 47 3.54 13.27 -2.33
CA ASP A 47 2.48 14.11 -2.87
C ASP A 47 1.28 14.14 -1.89
N TYR A 48 1.45 14.92 -0.83
CA TYR A 48 0.47 15.01 0.24
C TYR A 48 -0.81 15.74 -0.18
N ASP A 49 -0.76 16.60 -1.21
CA ASP A 49 -1.97 17.22 -1.76
C ASP A 49 -2.81 16.19 -2.51
N ARG A 50 -2.17 15.30 -3.28
CA ARG A 50 -2.87 14.15 -3.88
C ARG A 50 -3.41 13.20 -2.82
N THR A 51 -2.63 12.92 -1.78
CA THR A 51 -3.06 12.09 -0.64
C THR A 51 -4.34 12.63 0.01
N ARG A 52 -4.41 13.95 0.27
CA ARG A 52 -5.61 14.63 0.80
C ARG A 52 -6.83 14.57 -0.12
N GLN A 53 -6.64 14.47 -1.43
CA GLN A 53 -7.74 14.31 -2.38
C GLN A 53 -8.32 12.90 -2.41
N MET A 54 -7.57 11.91 -1.93
CA MET A 54 -7.94 10.49 -2.03
C MET A 54 -8.51 9.94 -0.72
N VAL A 55 -8.28 10.61 0.40
CA VAL A 55 -8.69 10.15 1.74
C VAL A 55 -9.88 10.99 2.24
N ALA A 56 -10.92 10.33 2.74
CA ALA A 56 -12.08 11.00 3.30
C ALA A 56 -11.73 11.80 4.56
N LYS A 57 -12.44 12.90 4.79
CA LYS A 57 -12.21 13.77 5.96
C LYS A 57 -12.44 13.04 7.29
N ASP A 58 -13.37 12.10 7.30
CA ASP A 58 -13.78 11.25 8.42
C ASP A 58 -13.11 9.86 8.37
N TYR A 59 -11.96 9.73 7.70
CA TYR A 59 -11.21 8.47 7.62
C TYR A 59 -10.93 7.86 8.99
N ILE A 60 -11.26 6.58 9.14
CA ILE A 60 -11.11 5.78 10.37
C ILE A 60 -9.87 4.89 10.27
N GLN A 61 -8.97 5.00 11.24
CA GLN A 61 -7.76 4.19 11.35
C GLN A 61 -7.89 3.15 12.48
N HIS A 62 -7.58 1.88 12.20
CA HIS A 62 -7.56 0.80 13.19
C HIS A 62 -6.16 0.36 13.62
N ASN A 63 -5.11 0.73 12.88
CA ASN A 63 -3.74 0.52 13.34
C ASN A 63 -3.49 1.36 14.63
N PRO A 64 -3.19 0.74 15.78
CA PRO A 64 -3.01 1.45 17.05
C PRO A 64 -1.78 2.36 17.08
N THR A 65 -0.89 2.27 16.09
CA THR A 65 0.35 3.05 15.98
C THR A 65 0.21 4.30 15.11
N VAL A 66 -0.95 4.49 14.46
CA VAL A 66 -1.24 5.62 13.56
C VAL A 66 -2.55 6.28 13.98
N GLY A 67 -2.58 7.60 14.04
CA GLY A 67 -3.81 8.34 14.31
C GLY A 67 -4.83 8.25 13.18
N THR A 68 -6.06 8.70 13.45
CA THR A 68 -7.13 8.77 12.44
C THR A 68 -7.03 10.04 11.60
N GLY A 69 -7.64 10.02 10.40
CA GLY A 69 -7.60 11.13 9.44
C GLY A 69 -6.32 11.20 8.60
N VAL A 70 -6.39 11.94 7.49
CA VAL A 70 -5.31 11.99 6.49
C VAL A 70 -4.00 12.59 7.01
N GLU A 71 -4.06 13.54 7.94
CA GLU A 71 -2.84 14.15 8.48
C GLU A 71 -2.01 13.14 9.27
N SER A 72 -2.63 12.21 9.99
CA SER A 72 -1.89 11.14 10.68
C SER A 72 -1.22 10.15 9.72
N ILE A 73 -1.80 9.93 8.53
CA ILE A 73 -1.15 9.14 7.47
C ILE A 73 0.09 9.87 6.95
N ILE A 74 -0.02 11.19 6.73
CA ILE A 74 1.07 12.03 6.26
C ILE A 74 2.20 12.10 7.30
N GLU A 75 1.87 12.28 8.58
CA GLU A 75 2.84 12.25 9.68
C GLU A 75 3.58 10.91 9.75
N PHE A 76 2.86 9.80 9.58
CA PHE A 76 3.47 8.47 9.51
C PHE A 76 4.43 8.36 8.32
N ALA A 77 4.02 8.80 7.13
CA ALA A 77 4.88 8.78 5.93
C ALA A 77 6.15 9.64 6.11
N GLN A 78 6.03 10.82 6.73
CA GLN A 78 7.19 11.67 7.03
C GLN A 78 8.14 11.00 8.03
N ARG A 79 7.61 10.29 9.02
CA ARG A 79 8.42 9.56 10.00
C ARG A 79 9.18 8.39 9.36
N GLU A 80 8.50 7.58 8.55
CA GLU A 80 9.05 6.32 8.04
C GLU A 80 9.76 6.44 6.68
N CYS A 81 9.44 7.47 5.88
CA CYS A 81 9.85 7.55 4.47
C CYS A 81 10.59 8.85 4.10
N SER A 82 10.84 9.77 5.05
CA SER A 82 11.51 11.05 4.77
C SER A 82 12.95 10.93 4.26
N VAL A 83 13.64 9.82 4.55
CA VAL A 83 15.02 9.58 4.12
C VAL A 83 15.04 8.48 3.05
N PRO A 84 15.22 8.82 1.75
CA PRO A 84 15.13 7.84 0.66
C PRO A 84 16.05 6.63 0.81
N ALA A 85 17.20 6.80 1.46
CA ALA A 85 18.18 5.73 1.71
C ALA A 85 17.69 4.68 2.72
N THR A 86 16.69 5.02 3.55
CA THR A 86 16.11 4.11 4.55
C THR A 86 14.63 3.81 4.29
N SER A 87 13.95 4.55 3.40
CA SER A 87 12.54 4.30 3.06
C SER A 87 12.38 2.88 2.52
N PRO A 88 11.47 2.07 3.09
CA PRO A 88 11.29 0.68 2.66
C PRO A 88 10.72 0.59 1.24
N ILE A 89 10.99 -0.52 0.58
CA ILE A 89 10.44 -0.82 -0.75
C ILE A 89 9.16 -1.62 -0.57
N LEU A 90 8.05 -1.10 -1.09
CA LEU A 90 6.76 -1.77 -1.04
C LEU A 90 6.59 -2.68 -2.25
N ASN A 91 6.64 -4.00 -2.02
CA ASN A 91 6.44 -5.00 -3.05
C ASN A 91 5.01 -5.56 -2.97
N TYR A 92 4.17 -5.15 -3.90
CA TYR A 92 2.80 -5.61 -4.02
C TYR A 92 2.76 -7.07 -4.47
N LYS A 93 2.04 -7.93 -3.73
CA LYS A 93 1.94 -9.37 -4.03
C LYS A 93 0.58 -9.74 -4.58
N ARG A 94 -0.48 -9.18 -4.01
CA ARG A 94 -1.86 -9.43 -4.46
C ARG A 94 -2.77 -8.31 -4.00
N ILE A 95 -3.69 -7.88 -4.88
CA ILE A 95 -4.77 -6.95 -4.57
C ILE A 95 -6.08 -7.64 -4.91
N LEU A 96 -6.99 -7.72 -3.94
CA LEU A 96 -8.33 -8.24 -4.10
C LEU A 96 -9.33 -7.12 -3.85
N VAL A 97 -10.36 -7.05 -4.69
CA VAL A 97 -11.45 -6.08 -4.55
C VAL A 97 -12.76 -6.82 -4.43
N ASP A 98 -13.47 -6.62 -3.33
CA ASP A 98 -14.78 -7.19 -3.06
C ASP A 98 -15.73 -6.10 -2.57
N GLY A 99 -16.67 -5.71 -3.43
CA GLY A 99 -17.52 -4.54 -3.22
C GLY A 99 -16.70 -3.28 -2.95
N GLN A 100 -16.87 -2.71 -1.75
CA GLN A 100 -16.16 -1.53 -1.27
C GLN A 100 -14.84 -1.83 -0.55
N TYR A 101 -14.47 -3.10 -0.41
CA TYR A 101 -13.25 -3.49 0.29
C TYR A 101 -12.13 -3.78 -0.70
N ILE A 102 -10.96 -3.21 -0.43
CA ILE A 102 -9.73 -3.50 -1.16
C ILE A 102 -8.75 -4.11 -0.16
N THR A 103 -8.31 -5.34 -0.41
CA THR A 103 -7.26 -5.99 0.38
C THR A 103 -5.98 -6.05 -0.42
N VAL A 104 -4.86 -5.62 0.14
CA VAL A 104 -3.54 -5.81 -0.46
C VAL A 104 -2.64 -6.61 0.46
N ARG A 105 -1.90 -7.54 -0.13
CA ARG A 105 -0.78 -8.21 0.50
C ARG A 105 0.53 -7.57 0.04
N LEU A 106 1.33 -7.11 0.98
CA LEU A 106 2.61 -6.46 0.76
C LEU A 106 3.77 -7.26 1.35
N HIS A 107 4.90 -7.25 0.65
CA HIS A 107 6.20 -7.44 1.25
C HIS A 107 6.87 -6.07 1.40
N VAL A 108 7.06 -5.62 2.62
CA VAL A 108 7.74 -4.36 2.96
C VAL A 108 9.20 -4.70 3.19
N ASP A 109 10.05 -4.32 2.24
CA ASP A 109 11.46 -4.72 2.15
C ASP A 109 12.37 -3.58 2.63
N PRO A 110 13.06 -3.74 3.77
CA PRO A 110 14.00 -2.76 4.31
C PRO A 110 15.26 -2.64 3.45
N ARG A 111 15.81 -1.43 3.37
CA ARG A 111 17.05 -1.18 2.59
C ARG A 111 18.32 -1.69 3.28
N ASP A 112 18.24 -2.03 4.56
CA ASP A 112 19.37 -2.58 5.33
C ASP A 112 19.57 -4.09 5.13
N GLY A 113 18.70 -4.75 4.35
CA GLY A 113 18.78 -6.18 4.05
C GLY A 113 18.24 -7.08 5.16
N SER A 114 17.58 -6.53 6.18
CA SER A 114 16.81 -7.32 7.13
C SER A 114 15.58 -7.97 6.47
N GLU A 115 15.03 -9.01 7.09
CA GLU A 115 13.98 -9.86 6.49
C GLU A 115 12.67 -9.11 6.16
N GLY A 116 12.44 -7.93 6.74
CA GLY A 116 11.26 -7.11 6.45
C GLY A 116 9.96 -7.62 7.06
N LEU A 117 8.86 -7.09 6.54
CA LEU A 117 7.50 -7.38 7.01
C LEU A 117 6.64 -7.97 5.89
N ARG A 118 5.76 -8.90 6.26
CA ARG A 118 4.56 -9.20 5.47
C ARG A 118 3.40 -8.44 6.08
N VAL A 119 2.65 -7.73 5.24
CA VAL A 119 1.50 -6.94 5.69
C VAL A 119 0.29 -7.33 4.86
N ILE A 120 -0.86 -7.47 5.52
CA ILE A 120 -2.15 -7.43 4.86
C ILE A 120 -2.78 -6.10 5.26
N GLU A 121 -3.03 -5.26 4.26
CA GLU A 121 -3.80 -4.04 4.42
C GLU A 121 -5.21 -4.28 3.90
N ILE A 122 -6.21 -3.76 4.60
CA ILE A 122 -7.60 -3.75 4.16
C ILE A 122 -8.06 -2.31 4.20
N PHE A 123 -8.61 -1.83 3.09
CA PHE A 123 -9.21 -0.52 2.98
C PHE A 123 -10.69 -0.64 2.65
N ARG A 124 -11.50 0.26 3.22
CA ARG A 124 -12.81 0.61 2.66
C ARG A 124 -12.64 1.77 1.69
N TYR A 125 -13.20 1.61 0.50
CA TYR A 125 -13.14 2.56 -0.61
C TYR A 125 -14.54 2.85 -1.14
N GLU A 126 -15.02 4.07 -0.90
CA GLU A 126 -16.39 4.49 -1.18
C GLU A 126 -16.39 5.84 -1.89
N ASN A 127 -17.21 5.98 -2.93
CA ASN A 127 -17.37 7.24 -3.67
C ASN A 127 -16.06 7.85 -4.18
N GLY A 128 -15.05 7.01 -4.46
CA GLY A 128 -13.74 7.46 -4.94
C GLY A 128 -12.76 7.84 -3.83
N LEU A 129 -13.08 7.61 -2.56
CA LEU A 129 -12.26 7.97 -1.41
C LEU A 129 -12.00 6.77 -0.50
N PHE A 130 -10.82 6.74 0.12
CA PHE A 130 -10.49 5.82 1.21
C PHE A 130 -11.12 6.31 2.51
N THR A 131 -11.99 5.51 3.11
CA THR A 131 -12.81 5.89 4.29
C THR A 131 -12.40 5.16 5.56
N GLU A 132 -11.79 3.97 5.46
CA GLU A 132 -11.40 3.20 6.63
C GLU A 132 -10.24 2.25 6.31
N HIS A 133 -9.43 1.90 7.32
CA HIS A 133 -8.24 1.08 7.14
C HIS A 133 -7.95 0.15 8.33
N TRP A 134 -7.54 -1.07 8.01
CA TRP A 134 -7.01 -2.06 8.94
C TRP A 134 -5.72 -2.64 8.39
N ASP A 135 -4.80 -2.98 9.27
CA ASP A 135 -3.58 -3.68 8.90
C ASP A 135 -3.20 -4.80 9.85
N CYS A 136 -2.36 -5.70 9.35
CA CYS A 136 -1.77 -6.79 10.11
C CYS A 136 -0.30 -6.97 9.69
N PRO A 137 0.61 -6.12 10.20
CA PRO A 137 2.03 -6.25 9.94
C PRO A 137 2.63 -7.38 10.77
N VAL A 138 3.38 -8.28 10.13
CA VAL A 138 4.07 -9.39 10.80
C VAL A 138 5.50 -9.49 10.31
N PRO A 139 6.51 -9.59 11.20
CA PRO A 139 7.90 -9.83 10.80
C PRO A 139 8.05 -11.11 9.98
N ASN A 140 8.83 -11.05 8.92
CA ASN A 140 9.19 -12.25 8.16
C ASN A 140 10.08 -13.17 9.01
N PRO A 141 9.74 -14.47 9.14
CA PRO A 141 10.65 -15.42 9.75
C PRO A 141 11.89 -15.60 8.86
N PRO A 142 13.04 -15.99 9.42
CA PRO A 142 14.22 -16.27 8.63
C PRO A 142 13.97 -17.43 7.65
N ARG A 143 14.72 -17.45 6.55
CA ARG A 143 14.61 -18.51 5.51
C ARG A 143 14.69 -19.94 6.07
N SER A 144 15.45 -20.15 7.14
CA SER A 144 15.59 -21.45 7.81
C SER A 144 14.28 -22.00 8.38
N GLU A 145 13.28 -21.15 8.65
CA GLU A 145 11.98 -21.56 9.18
C GLU A 145 10.94 -21.84 8.07
N HIS A 146 11.25 -21.52 6.82
CA HIS A 146 10.35 -21.74 5.69
C HIS A 146 10.09 -23.24 5.50
N LYS A 147 8.83 -23.60 5.34
CA LYS A 147 8.41 -25.01 5.19
C LYS A 147 8.36 -25.49 3.74
N ASN A 148 8.57 -24.60 2.78
CA ASN A 148 8.58 -24.90 1.35
C ASN A 148 9.50 -23.94 0.59
N ASN A 149 9.74 -24.23 -0.69
CA ASN A 149 10.62 -23.43 -1.55
C ASN A 149 9.90 -22.32 -2.33
N TYR A 150 8.57 -22.22 -2.21
CA TYR A 150 7.75 -21.24 -2.92
C TYR A 150 7.76 -19.85 -2.24
N GLY A 151 8.41 -19.73 -1.09
CA GLY A 151 8.57 -18.46 -0.37
C GLY A 151 7.40 -18.18 0.57
N LEU A 152 7.43 -16.99 1.19
CA LEU A 152 6.38 -16.57 2.12
C LEU A 152 5.16 -16.00 1.40
N PHE A 153 5.30 -15.50 0.16
CA PHE A 153 4.36 -14.60 -0.51
C PHE A 153 3.62 -15.23 -1.69
#